data_AF-A0AAW5PJG0-F1
#
_entry.id   AF-A0AAW5PJG0-F1
#
_cell.length_a   1.000
_cell.length_b   1.000
_cell.length_c   1.000
_cell.angle_alpha   90.00
_cell.angle_beta   90.00
_cell.angle_gamma   90.00
#
_symmetry.space_group_name_H-M   'P 1'
#
loop_
_entity.id
_entity.type
_entity.pdbx_description
1 polymer ?
#
loop_
_entity_poly.entity_id
_entity_poly.type
_entity_poly.pdbx_seq_one_letter_code
_entity_poly.pdbx_strand_id
1 'polypeptide(L)'
;MSIFIIRGPEVAGQLIRTAQPLPPLVLKSLVHRAIDAGTTVAIRACGSEQELLDALRVADHSRGEVILLDPGACVDSARLQRLLPHLHNAYVEVHDDDARAPEACLPAHVGKRIGVARGYFAQSYMHALEIALDHLGCSEIAEGVHVGT
;
A
#
# COMPACT_ATOMS: atom_id res chain seq x y z
N MET A 1 -6.59 13.54 5.83
CA MET A 1 -5.76 12.33 5.91
C MET A 1 -5.43 11.94 4.48
N SER A 2 -4.26 11.36 4.24
CA SER A 2 -3.91 10.80 2.94
C SER A 2 -3.38 9.38 3.07
N ILE A 3 -3.51 8.64 1.98
CA ILE A 3 -3.01 7.28 1.82
C ILE A 3 -2.02 7.31 0.66
N PHE A 4 -0.79 6.86 0.91
CA PHE A 4 0.25 6.79 -0.11
C PHE A 4 0.36 5.38 -0.65
N ILE A 5 0.18 5.21 -1.96
CA ILE A 5 0.46 3.97 -2.66
C ILE A 5 1.87 4.09 -3.24
N ILE A 6 2.80 3.31 -2.70
CA ILE A 6 4.19 3.31 -3.14
C ILE A 6 4.49 1.93 -3.71
N ARG A 7 4.82 1.91 -5.00
CA ARG A 7 5.11 0.69 -5.76
C ARG A 7 6.58 0.60 -6.08
N GLY A 8 7.20 -0.49 -5.66
CA GLY A 8 8.58 -0.82 -5.94
C GLY A 8 8.80 -1.18 -7.41
N PRO A 9 10.06 -1.37 -7.80
CA PRO A 9 10.38 -1.81 -9.14
C PRO A 9 10.03 -3.30 -9.33
N GLU A 10 9.65 -3.67 -10.54
CA GLU A 10 9.28 -5.04 -10.93
C GLU A 10 10.44 -5.74 -11.66
N VAL A 11 10.54 -7.05 -11.49
CA VAL A 11 11.49 -7.90 -12.24
C VAL A 11 10.85 -8.31 -13.56
N ALA A 12 11.38 -7.81 -14.68
CA ALA A 12 11.02 -8.22 -16.03
C ALA A 12 12.16 -9.02 -16.67
N GLY A 13 12.23 -10.32 -16.36
CA GLY A 13 13.36 -11.17 -16.77
C GLY A 13 14.63 -10.84 -16.01
N GLN A 14 15.69 -10.41 -16.70
CA GLN A 14 16.94 -9.93 -16.06
C GLN A 14 16.96 -8.42 -15.79
N LEU A 15 15.88 -7.70 -16.13
CA LEU A 15 15.83 -6.24 -16.02
C LEU A 15 14.92 -5.83 -14.86
N ILE A 16 15.37 -4.82 -14.11
CA ILE A 16 14.56 -4.12 -13.11
C ILE A 16 13.92 -2.91 -13.80
N ARG A 17 12.61 -2.76 -13.68
CA ARG A 17 11.85 -1.66 -14.30
C ARG A 17 10.87 -1.05 -13.31
N THR A 18 10.46 0.19 -13.56
CA THR A 18 9.27 0.78 -12.93
C THR A 18 8.06 -0.12 -13.13
N ALA A 19 7.27 -0.31 -12.08
CA ALA A 19 6.01 -1.03 -12.13
C ALA A 19 5.09 -0.50 -13.25
N GLN A 20 4.36 -1.40 -13.92
CA GLN A 20 3.37 -0.98 -14.92
C GLN A 20 2.27 -0.13 -14.27
N PRO A 21 1.74 0.90 -14.94
CA PRO A 21 0.66 1.69 -14.37
C PRO A 21 -0.56 0.81 -14.02
N LEU A 22 -1.21 1.11 -12.89
CA LEU A 22 -2.42 0.40 -12.50
C LEU A 22 -3.50 0.53 -13.59
N PRO A 23 -4.32 -0.52 -13.81
CA PRO A 23 -5.42 -0.44 -14.76
C PRO A 23 -6.33 0.77 -14.46
N PRO A 24 -6.75 1.54 -15.49
CA PRO A 24 -7.50 2.78 -15.28
C PRO A 24 -8.78 2.63 -14.44
N LEU A 25 -9.46 1.47 -14.55
CA LEU A 25 -10.65 1.16 -13.75
C LEU A 25 -10.33 0.98 -12.27
N VAL A 26 -9.20 0.35 -11.94
CA VAL A 26 -8.73 0.19 -10.55
C VAL A 26 -8.34 1.55 -9.98
N LEU A 27 -7.58 2.34 -10.75
CA LEU A 27 -7.19 3.69 -10.34
C LEU A 27 -8.42 4.56 -10.04
N LYS A 28 -9.41 4.55 -10.93
CA LYS A 28 -10.68 5.27 -10.74
C LYS A 28 -11.40 4.82 -9.47
N SER A 29 -11.43 3.51 -9.22
CA SER A 29 -12.10 2.93 -8.04
C SER A 29 -11.38 3.32 -6.74
N LEU A 30 -10.05 3.28 -6.72
CA LEU A 30 -9.24 3.72 -5.57
C LEU A 30 -9.51 5.19 -5.23
N VAL A 31 -9.50 6.06 -6.24
CA VAL A 31 -9.75 7.49 -6.05
C VAL A 31 -11.16 7.75 -5.56
N HIS A 32 -12.17 7.12 -6.19
CA HIS A 32 -13.56 7.27 -5.77
C HIS A 32 -13.76 6.83 -4.31
N ARG A 33 -13.24 5.65 -3.96
CA ARG A 33 -13.39 5.11 -2.60
C ARG A 33 -12.68 5.97 -1.55
N ALA A 34 -11.50 6.48 -1.87
CA ALA A 34 -10.78 7.41 -0.99
C ALA A 34 -11.58 8.70 -0.75
N ILE A 35 -12.15 9.28 -1.81
CA ILE A 35 -12.99 10.48 -1.72
C ILE A 35 -14.23 10.20 -0.87
N ASP A 36 -14.91 9.08 -1.09
CA ASP A 36 -16.10 8.68 -0.31
C ASP A 36 -15.78 8.54 1.19
N ALA A 37 -14.57 8.11 1.52
CA ALA A 37 -14.07 8.00 2.90
C ALA A 37 -13.47 9.32 3.45
N GLY A 38 -13.51 10.43 2.70
CA GLY A 38 -12.97 11.72 3.13
C GLY A 38 -11.44 11.77 3.20
N THR A 39 -10.75 10.90 2.48
CA THR A 39 -9.28 10.85 2.39
C THR A 39 -8.81 11.10 0.95
N THR A 40 -7.50 11.24 0.76
CA THR A 40 -6.89 11.36 -0.56
C THR A 40 -5.92 10.21 -0.81
N VAL A 41 -5.73 9.86 -2.09
CA VAL A 41 -4.75 8.85 -2.50
C VAL A 41 -3.71 9.48 -3.40
N ALA A 42 -2.44 9.26 -3.09
CA ALA A 42 -1.31 9.62 -3.93
C ALA A 42 -0.56 8.34 -4.33
N ILE A 43 -0.21 8.21 -5.60
CA ILE A 43 0.45 7.01 -6.13
C ILE A 43 1.83 7.37 -6.67
N ARG A 44 2.84 6.57 -6.30
CA ARG A 44 4.20 6.67 -6.80
C ARG A 44 4.73 5.31 -7.20
N ALA A 45 5.08 5.17 -8.48
CA ALA A 45 5.82 4.02 -8.99
C ALA A 45 7.32 4.35 -9.01
N CYS A 46 8.13 3.50 -8.39
CA CYS A 46 9.57 3.67 -8.26
C CYS A 46 10.30 2.73 -9.23
N GLY A 47 11.33 3.25 -9.91
CA GLY A 47 12.16 2.49 -10.85
C GLY A 47 13.37 1.83 -10.21
N SER A 48 13.65 2.13 -8.95
CA SER A 48 14.80 1.61 -8.22
C SER A 48 14.51 1.48 -6.73
N GLU A 49 15.32 0.65 -6.05
CA GLU A 49 15.29 0.56 -4.59
C GLU A 49 15.51 1.93 -3.93
N GLN A 50 16.42 2.75 -4.45
CA GLN A 50 16.68 4.08 -3.87
C GLN A 50 15.44 4.98 -3.96
N GLU A 51 14.78 5.03 -5.11
CA GLU A 51 13.53 5.78 -5.27
C GLU A 51 12.43 5.29 -4.33
N LEU A 52 12.33 3.98 -4.10
CA LEU A 52 11.40 3.38 -3.15
C LEU A 52 11.68 3.84 -1.72
N LEU A 53 12.94 3.76 -1.27
CA LEU A 53 13.35 4.19 0.07
C LEU A 53 13.10 5.69 0.28
N ASP A 54 13.37 6.51 -0.73
CA ASP A 54 13.14 7.96 -0.66
C ASP A 54 11.64 8.30 -0.66
N ALA A 55 10.83 7.60 -1.46
CA ALA A 55 9.38 7.73 -1.43
C ALA A 55 8.80 7.41 -0.04
N LEU A 56 9.27 6.33 0.58
CA LEU A 56 8.85 5.93 1.93
C LEU A 56 9.19 6.98 2.97
N ARG A 57 10.39 7.57 2.92
CA ARG A 57 10.78 8.67 3.84
C ARG A 57 9.92 9.92 3.66
N VAL A 58 9.58 10.25 2.41
CA VAL A 58 8.71 11.40 2.12
C VAL A 58 7.30 11.15 2.66
N ALA A 59 6.74 9.97 2.43
CA ALA A 59 5.43 9.59 2.93
C ALA A 59 5.36 9.54 4.47
N ASP A 60 6.46 9.18 5.14
CA ASP A 60 6.54 9.13 6.60
C ASP A 60 6.55 10.51 7.27
N HIS A 61 6.76 11.59 6.51
CA HIS A 61 6.81 12.94 7.08
C HIS A 61 5.45 13.42 7.63
N SER A 62 4.37 12.84 7.12
CA SER A 62 3.00 13.08 7.57
C SER A 62 2.55 11.99 8.53
N ARG A 63 2.62 12.26 9.84
CA ARG A 63 2.27 11.27 10.87
C ARG A 63 0.77 10.95 10.86
N GLY A 64 0.45 9.68 11.12
CA GLY A 64 -0.92 9.20 11.25
C GLY A 64 -1.56 8.82 9.91
N GLU A 65 -0.74 8.72 8.86
CA GLU A 65 -1.15 8.25 7.54
C GLU A 65 -0.80 6.77 7.36
N VAL A 66 -1.41 6.14 6.37
CA VAL A 66 -1.18 4.73 6.04
C VAL A 66 -0.55 4.63 4.65
N ILE A 67 0.45 3.76 4.53
CA ILE A 67 1.15 3.49 3.28
C ILE A 67 0.66 2.15 2.72
N LEU A 68 0.22 2.12 1.47
CA LEU A 68 0.07 0.87 0.72
C LEU A 68 1.40 0.61 0.02
N LEU A 69 2.17 -0.33 0.54
CA LEU A 69 3.52 -0.66 0.07
C LEU A 69 3.48 -1.92 -0.77
N ASP A 70 3.74 -1.76 -2.06
CA ASP A 70 4.15 -2.86 -2.93
C ASP A 70 5.68 -2.86 -3.03
N PRO A 71 6.39 -3.84 -2.45
CA PRO A 71 7.84 -3.85 -2.47
C PRO A 71 8.43 -4.32 -3.82
N GLY A 72 7.65 -5.01 -4.66
CA GLY A 72 8.11 -5.68 -5.88
C GLY A 72 9.44 -6.43 -5.68
N ALA A 73 10.39 -6.20 -6.60
CA ALA A 73 11.74 -6.77 -6.58
C ALA A 73 12.55 -6.44 -5.31
N CYS A 74 12.10 -5.48 -4.48
CA CYS A 74 12.78 -5.08 -3.25
C CYS A 74 12.31 -5.86 -2.01
N VAL A 75 11.46 -6.89 -2.14
CA VAL A 75 10.98 -7.68 -0.99
C VAL A 75 12.11 -8.24 -0.10
N ASP A 76 13.19 -8.74 -0.71
CA ASP A 76 14.35 -9.27 0.00
C ASP A 76 15.41 -8.22 0.33
N SER A 77 15.12 -6.93 0.07
CA SER A 77 16.07 -5.86 0.35
C SER A 77 16.32 -5.70 1.85
N ALA A 78 17.56 -5.97 2.25
CA ALA A 78 18.04 -5.67 3.60
C ALA A 78 18.01 -4.16 3.92
N ARG A 79 18.01 -3.26 2.92
CA ARG A 79 17.89 -1.81 3.14
C ARG A 79 16.45 -1.43 3.44
N LEU A 80 15.49 -1.96 2.69
CA LEU A 80 14.06 -1.77 2.94
C LEU A 80 13.67 -2.32 4.31
N GLN A 81 14.07 -3.57 4.61
CA GLN A 81 13.77 -4.21 5.88
C GLN A 81 14.38 -3.49 7.08
N ARG A 82 15.51 -2.78 6.91
CA ARG A 82 16.08 -1.90 7.94
C ARG A 82 15.37 -0.56 8.05
N LEU A 83 14.82 -0.02 6.95
CA LEU A 83 14.13 1.28 6.97
C LEU A 83 12.75 1.17 7.64
N LEU A 84 11.97 0.14 7.31
CA LEU A 84 10.57 0.01 7.75
C LEU A 84 10.34 0.09 9.26
N PRO A 85 11.20 -0.48 10.15
CA PRO A 85 11.08 -0.32 11.61
C PRO A 85 11.25 1.13 12.10
N HIS A 86 11.87 2.00 11.31
CA HIS A 86 12.09 3.39 11.67
C HIS A 86 10.99 4.34 11.17
N LEU A 87 10.05 3.85 10.36
CA LEU A 87 8.92 4.65 9.90
C LEU A 87 7.86 4.75 11.01
N HIS A 88 7.26 5.92 11.13
CA HIS A 88 6.17 6.21 12.04
C HIS A 88 4.85 5.64 11.53
N ASN A 89 4.62 5.73 10.23
CA ASN A 89 3.36 5.37 9.59
C ASN A 89 3.18 3.85 9.50
N ALA A 90 1.93 3.41 9.65
CA ALA A 90 1.55 2.03 9.42
C ALA A 90 1.53 1.74 7.91
N TYR A 91 1.71 0.47 7.55
CA TYR A 91 1.62 0.07 6.16
C TYR A 91 0.84 -1.22 5.94
N VAL A 92 0.14 -1.28 4.82
CA VAL A 92 -0.43 -2.51 4.26
C VAL A 92 0.50 -2.94 3.14
N GLU A 93 0.96 -4.19 3.20
CA GLU A 93 1.76 -4.76 2.12
C GLU A 93 0.84 -5.21 0.99
N VAL A 94 1.17 -4.86 -0.26
CA VAL A 94 0.35 -5.15 -1.44
C VAL A 94 1.15 -5.91 -2.46
N HIS A 95 0.56 -6.94 -3.04
CA HIS A 95 1.13 -7.70 -4.15
C HIS A 95 0.09 -7.79 -5.27
N ASP A 96 0.52 -7.53 -6.51
CA ASP A 96 -0.31 -7.68 -7.71
C ASP A 96 -0.09 -9.02 -8.43
N ASP A 97 0.36 -10.01 -7.66
CA ASP A 97 0.60 -11.38 -8.05
C ASP A 97 -0.68 -12.20 -8.24
N ASP A 98 -0.55 -13.26 -9.04
CA ASP A 98 -1.58 -14.30 -9.15
C ASP A 98 -1.57 -15.15 -7.88
N ALA A 99 -2.74 -15.43 -7.29
CA ALA A 99 -2.87 -16.33 -6.15
C ALA A 99 -2.23 -17.72 -6.36
N ARG A 100 -2.06 -18.14 -7.62
CA ARG A 100 -1.43 -19.42 -8.01
C ARG A 100 0.09 -19.39 -7.96
N ALA A 101 0.71 -18.22 -7.94
CA ALA A 101 2.16 -18.04 -7.89
C ALA A 101 2.50 -16.84 -7.00
N PRO A 102 2.34 -16.97 -5.67
CA PRO A 102 2.47 -15.86 -4.77
C PRO A 102 3.91 -15.36 -4.69
N GLU A 103 4.07 -14.04 -4.69
CA GLU A 103 5.34 -13.38 -4.41
C GLU A 103 5.74 -13.58 -2.94
N ALA A 104 7.04 -13.46 -2.68
CA ALA A 104 7.53 -13.44 -1.32
C ALA A 104 6.92 -12.23 -0.59
N CYS A 105 6.67 -12.37 0.71
CA CYS A 105 6.25 -11.25 1.54
C CYS A 105 7.41 -10.76 2.38
N LEU A 106 7.35 -9.49 2.79
CA LEU A 106 8.27 -8.95 3.80
C LEU A 106 8.14 -9.76 5.10
N PRO A 107 9.24 -9.90 5.87
CA PRO A 107 9.19 -10.60 7.15
C PRO A 107 8.15 -9.98 8.07
N ALA A 108 7.34 -10.81 8.74
CA ALA A 108 6.12 -10.35 9.39
C ALA A 108 6.30 -9.35 10.54
N HIS A 109 7.51 -9.25 11.09
CA HIS A 109 7.86 -8.40 12.22
C HIS A 109 8.57 -7.11 11.79
N VAL A 110 8.61 -6.79 10.49
CA VAL A 110 9.30 -5.62 9.96
C VAL A 110 8.35 -4.43 9.90
N GLY A 111 8.67 -3.36 10.65
CA GLY A 111 7.87 -2.14 10.68
C GLY A 111 6.48 -2.32 11.29
N LYS A 112 5.59 -1.36 11.05
CA LYS A 112 4.20 -1.36 11.53
C LYS A 112 3.25 -1.90 10.47
N ARG A 113 3.41 -3.18 10.11
CA ARG A 113 2.54 -3.83 9.12
C ARG A 113 1.17 -4.12 9.75
N ILE A 114 0.11 -3.57 9.16
CA ILE A 114 -1.27 -3.75 9.63
C ILE A 114 -2.07 -4.77 8.80
N GLY A 115 -1.56 -5.16 7.62
CA GLY A 115 -2.19 -6.18 6.78
C GLY A 115 -1.34 -6.53 5.55
N VAL A 116 -1.79 -7.56 4.82
CA VAL A 116 -1.23 -7.98 3.53
C VAL A 116 -2.38 -8.23 2.57
N ALA A 117 -2.37 -7.59 1.41
CA ALA A 117 -3.34 -7.78 0.34
C ALA A 117 -2.66 -8.38 -0.89
N ARG A 118 -3.07 -9.57 -1.30
CA ARG A 118 -2.44 -10.34 -2.39
C ARG A 118 -3.41 -11.28 -3.08
N GLY A 119 -3.04 -11.79 -4.26
CA GLY A 119 -3.78 -12.83 -4.97
C GLY A 119 -4.98 -12.36 -5.79
N TYR A 120 -5.16 -11.04 -5.95
CA TYR A 120 -6.22 -10.46 -6.77
C TYR A 120 -5.67 -9.50 -7.83
N PHE A 121 -4.42 -9.67 -8.25
CA PHE A 121 -3.75 -8.76 -9.19
C PHE A 121 -3.88 -7.29 -8.74
N ALA A 122 -4.19 -6.39 -9.67
CA ALA A 122 -4.42 -4.97 -9.36
C ALA A 122 -5.59 -4.73 -8.37
N GLN A 123 -6.51 -5.68 -8.16
CA GLN A 123 -7.57 -5.51 -7.14
C GLN A 123 -7.05 -5.68 -5.71
N SER A 124 -5.86 -6.24 -5.51
CA SER A 124 -5.19 -6.25 -4.20
C SER A 124 -5.04 -4.84 -3.63
N TYR A 125 -4.89 -3.81 -4.49
CA TYR A 125 -4.83 -2.42 -4.06
C TYR A 125 -6.15 -1.91 -3.47
N MET A 126 -7.30 -2.33 -4.02
CA MET A 126 -8.61 -1.99 -3.44
C MET A 126 -8.77 -2.64 -2.08
N HIS A 127 -8.39 -3.91 -1.95
CA HIS A 127 -8.44 -4.60 -0.66
C HIS A 127 -7.50 -3.95 0.37
N ALA A 128 -6.30 -3.56 -0.06
CA ALA A 128 -5.36 -2.86 0.79
C ALA A 128 -5.88 -1.48 1.25
N LEU A 129 -6.59 -0.78 0.37
CA LEU A 129 -7.24 0.49 0.69
C LEU A 129 -8.30 0.29 1.80
N GLU A 130 -9.13 -0.75 1.72
CA GLU A 130 -10.11 -1.02 2.78
C GLU A 130 -9.44 -1.29 4.13
N ILE A 131 -8.37 -2.10 4.17
CA ILE A 131 -7.60 -2.34 5.41
C ILE A 131 -7.04 -1.02 5.97
N ALA A 132 -6.54 -0.14 5.10
CA ALA A 132 -6.03 1.16 5.52
C ALA A 132 -7.14 2.08 6.04
N LEU A 133 -8.31 2.09 5.40
CA LEU A 133 -9.47 2.87 5.84
C LEU A 133 -10.01 2.37 7.19
N ASP A 134 -10.08 1.06 7.38
CA ASP A 134 -10.43 0.44 8.67
C ASP A 134 -9.47 0.91 9.78
N HIS A 135 -8.17 0.89 9.50
CA HIS A 135 -7.16 1.32 10.46
C HIS A 135 -7.26 2.81 10.81
N LEU A 136 -7.65 3.65 9.84
CA LEU A 136 -7.88 5.07 10.05
C LEU A 136 -9.22 5.37 10.74
N GLY A 137 -10.08 4.36 10.95
CA GLY A 137 -11.45 4.56 11.42
C GLY A 137 -12.35 5.26 10.40
N CYS A 138 -12.00 5.18 9.12
CA CYS A 138 -12.71 5.80 8.00
C CYS A 138 -13.67 4.83 7.28
N SER A 139 -13.77 3.58 7.72
CA SER A 139 -14.64 2.58 7.10
C SER A 139 -16.12 2.72 7.46
N GLU A 140 -16.45 3.50 8.50
CA GLU A 140 -17.82 3.71 8.95
C GLU A 140 -18.22 5.21 8.98
N ILE A 141 -18.94 5.65 7.93
CA ILE A 141 -20.01 6.65 8.08
C ILE A 141 -21.33 5.97 7.71
N ALA A 142 -21.75 5.03 8.57
CA ALA A 142 -23.10 4.46 8.73
C ALA A 142 -22.92 3.46 9.87
N GLU A 143 -23.33 3.69 11.11
CA GLU A 143 -24.69 3.93 11.55
C GLU A 143 -24.70 4.62 12.91
N GLY A 144 -25.09 5.90 12.93
CA GLY A 144 -25.73 6.48 14.11
C GLY A 144 -27.16 5.94 14.23
N VAL A 145 -27.34 4.64 14.45
CA VAL A 145 -28.64 4.11 14.89
C VAL A 145 -28.73 4.32 16.39
N HIS A 146 -29.28 5.47 16.77
CA HIS A 146 -29.80 5.72 18.09
C HIS A 146 -31.02 4.80 18.30
N VAL A 147 -30.81 3.60 18.88
CA VAL A 147 -31.92 2.81 19.41
C VAL A 147 -32.32 3.43 20.75
N GLY A 148 -33.14 4.47 20.68
CA GLY A 148 -33.91 4.93 21.82
C GLY A 148 -35.15 4.06 21.97
N THR A 149 -35.21 3.26 23.04
CA THR A 149 -36.44 2.83 23.71
C THR A 149 -36.15 2.61 25.18
#